data_AF-A0A963Z1D0-F1
#
_entry.id   AF-A0A963Z1D0-F1
#
_cell.length_a   1.000
_cell.length_b   1.000
_cell.length_c   1.000
_cell.angle_alpha   90.00
_cell.angle_beta   90.00
_cell.angle_gamma   90.00
#
_symmetry.space_group_name_H-M   'P 1'
#
loop_
_entity.id
_entity.type
_entity.pdbx_description
1 polymer ?
#
loop_
_entity_poly.entity_id
_entity_poly.type
_entity_poly.pdbx_seq_one_letter_code
_entity_poly.pdbx_strand_id
1 'polypeptide(L)'
;MLSRELANTLRRSLGLAADRRHEYATLEHLLLGLAEDTDAATVLRACGVNLDKLRADLTEFLDKDLVGLATDRPGDPKPTAGFQRVVQRATIQVQSSGRDEVTGANALVALFSERESHAAYFLSVQQISRNDAVDVINRIYPDSTYRHASPPPPLPAQGIGPHVELNTNGVLSFPPIESIDTDGNFLPTLRSLHPDLREMSKDLSSLLRNGNVPHPTLSDRIEAYANLVDQELEQIDFRRLYAAGVRLFNCAKATQDAIARGDLPPLSAAEHEQLYSLLDLHGPFILATAAGSEAIVGEERYRRRPAEERQYRHDAAEIVTALRDRPDLVDPDVAAQMSEAVNEIDTGSHPERSTLLGRAVVRNVMIGVASGAIGGAALGFTGPLMLSTAGIVLAHVGGLALNETIKKTRWFQACIQSAASTVDELVDPSSIEEAKTFRSRLRKHGQFVMAHEVKLRRLAGSRAELEFVHRTLDWLGETRGTKTDLER
;
A
#
# COMPACT_ATOMS: atom_id res chain seq x y z
N MET A 1 1.44 -11.34 25.81
CA MET A 1 1.22 -12.56 26.61
C MET A 1 -0.25 -12.65 26.98
N LEU A 2 -0.86 -13.83 27.01
CA LEU A 2 -2.23 -13.96 27.53
C LEU A 2 -2.20 -13.75 29.04
N SER A 3 -3.18 -13.00 29.56
CA SER A 3 -3.38 -12.93 31.00
C SER A 3 -3.63 -14.33 31.56
N ARG A 4 -3.27 -14.52 32.84
CA ARG A 4 -3.55 -15.79 33.53
C ARG A 4 -5.05 -16.09 33.51
N GLU A 5 -5.88 -15.06 33.65
CA GLU A 5 -7.33 -15.19 33.63
C GLU A 5 -7.83 -15.62 32.25
N LEU A 6 -7.41 -14.94 31.17
CA LEU A 6 -7.80 -15.36 29.82
C LEU A 6 -7.32 -16.78 29.50
N ALA A 7 -6.10 -17.16 29.90
CA ALA A 7 -5.62 -18.53 29.70
C ALA A 7 -6.50 -19.57 30.42
N ASN A 8 -6.99 -19.25 31.63
CA ASN A 8 -7.96 -20.08 32.34
C ASN A 8 -9.31 -20.11 31.63
N THR A 9 -9.78 -18.99 31.12
CA THR A 9 -11.01 -18.87 30.33
C THR A 9 -10.96 -19.73 29.07
N LEU A 10 -9.84 -19.75 28.34
CA LEU A 10 -9.67 -20.60 27.16
C LEU A 10 -9.69 -22.09 27.52
N ARG A 11 -9.02 -22.48 28.62
CA ARG A 11 -9.06 -23.86 29.13
C ARG A 11 -10.47 -24.26 29.59
N ARG A 12 -11.18 -23.36 30.28
CA ARG A 12 -12.58 -23.57 30.70
C ARG A 12 -13.47 -23.80 29.49
N SER A 13 -13.30 -23.00 28.43
CA SER A 13 -14.06 -23.14 27.18
C SER A 13 -13.84 -24.49 26.51
N LEU A 14 -12.61 -25.01 26.53
CA LEU A 14 -12.30 -26.37 26.05
C LEU A 14 -12.88 -27.44 26.97
N GLY A 15 -12.83 -27.25 28.29
CA GLY A 15 -13.46 -28.15 29.27
C GLY A 15 -14.96 -28.27 29.07
N LEU A 16 -15.65 -27.15 28.83
CA LEU A 16 -17.09 -27.12 28.54
C LEU A 16 -17.48 -27.96 27.30
N ALA A 17 -16.60 -28.01 26.29
CA ALA A 17 -16.77 -28.86 25.11
C ALA A 17 -16.48 -30.33 25.44
N ALA A 18 -15.44 -30.60 26.24
CA ALA A 18 -15.07 -31.94 26.65
C ALA A 18 -16.15 -32.60 27.51
N ASP A 19 -16.75 -31.87 28.45
CA ASP A 19 -17.84 -32.35 29.31
C ASP A 19 -19.07 -32.79 28.51
N ARG A 20 -19.28 -32.18 27.33
CA ARG A 20 -20.36 -32.51 26.39
C ARG A 20 -19.94 -33.51 25.31
N ARG A 21 -18.67 -33.96 25.33
CA ARG A 21 -18.04 -34.79 24.30
C ARG A 21 -18.10 -34.18 22.89
N HIS A 22 -18.12 -32.85 22.79
CA HIS A 22 -18.06 -32.17 21.50
C HIS A 22 -16.67 -32.34 20.87
N GLU A 23 -16.60 -32.68 19.58
CA GLU A 23 -15.33 -32.78 18.84
C GLU A 23 -14.63 -31.42 18.73
N TYR A 24 -15.42 -30.33 18.71
CA TYR A 24 -14.91 -28.98 18.52
C TYR A 24 -15.43 -27.99 19.58
N ALA A 25 -14.53 -27.11 20.03
CA ALA A 25 -14.88 -25.93 20.82
C ALA A 25 -15.19 -24.74 19.91
N THR A 26 -16.45 -24.31 19.95
CA THR A 26 -17.01 -23.22 19.15
C THR A 26 -16.92 -21.86 19.85
N LEU A 27 -17.39 -20.79 19.19
CA LEU A 27 -17.42 -19.44 19.76
C LEU A 27 -18.41 -19.31 20.92
N GLU A 28 -19.43 -20.16 20.97
CA GLU A 28 -20.44 -20.21 22.02
C GLU A 28 -19.82 -20.77 23.31
N HIS A 29 -18.95 -21.78 23.21
CA HIS A 29 -18.15 -22.25 24.33
C HIS A 29 -17.21 -21.14 24.84
N LEU A 30 -16.59 -20.39 23.93
CA LEU A 30 -15.74 -19.25 24.28
C LEU A 30 -16.52 -18.16 25.00
N LEU A 31 -17.69 -17.79 24.49
CA LEU A 31 -18.53 -16.76 25.11
C LEU A 31 -19.04 -17.20 26.48
N LEU A 32 -19.40 -18.47 26.64
CA LEU A 32 -19.79 -19.03 27.94
C LEU A 32 -18.61 -18.97 28.93
N GLY A 33 -17.39 -19.30 28.49
CA GLY A 33 -16.18 -19.12 29.29
C GLY A 33 -15.93 -17.66 29.67
N LEU A 34 -16.08 -16.73 28.72
CA LEU A 34 -15.92 -15.28 28.91
C LEU A 34 -16.97 -14.68 29.85
N ALA A 35 -18.17 -15.26 29.94
CA ALA A 35 -19.19 -14.81 30.90
C ALA A 35 -18.75 -15.01 32.36
N GLU A 36 -17.76 -15.87 32.60
CA GLU A 36 -17.14 -16.13 33.91
C GLU A 36 -15.74 -15.50 34.05
N ASP A 37 -15.20 -14.91 32.99
CA ASP A 37 -13.92 -14.20 33.01
C ASP A 37 -14.09 -12.84 33.69
N THR A 38 -13.19 -12.51 34.62
CA THR A 38 -13.32 -11.30 35.44
C THR A 38 -13.37 -10.01 34.61
N ASP A 39 -12.53 -9.90 33.57
CA ASP A 39 -12.47 -8.70 32.73
C ASP A 39 -13.66 -8.64 31.77
N ALA A 40 -13.96 -9.74 31.08
CA ALA A 40 -15.08 -9.77 30.13
C ALA A 40 -16.44 -9.63 30.82
N ALA A 41 -16.66 -10.28 31.97
CA ALA A 41 -17.88 -10.14 32.74
C ALA A 41 -18.08 -8.72 33.27
N THR A 42 -17.00 -8.03 33.63
CA THR A 42 -17.05 -6.62 34.04
C THR A 42 -17.56 -5.72 32.91
N VAL A 43 -17.04 -5.93 31.69
CA VAL A 43 -17.50 -5.21 30.49
C VAL A 43 -18.96 -5.54 30.17
N LEU A 44 -19.33 -6.82 30.16
CA LEU A 44 -20.70 -7.26 29.88
C LEU A 44 -21.72 -6.67 30.86
N ARG A 45 -21.42 -6.67 32.17
CA ARG A 45 -22.29 -6.06 33.19
C ARG A 45 -22.41 -4.55 33.01
N ALA A 46 -21.31 -3.87 32.71
CA ALA A 46 -21.30 -2.43 32.48
C ALA A 46 -22.06 -2.03 31.19
N CYS A 47 -22.15 -2.94 30.22
CA CYS A 47 -23.02 -2.79 29.04
C CYS A 47 -24.50 -3.19 29.29
N GLY A 48 -24.86 -3.58 30.51
CA GLY A 48 -26.26 -3.95 30.86
C GLY A 48 -26.67 -5.37 30.48
N VAL A 49 -25.72 -6.26 30.16
CA VAL A 49 -26.01 -7.66 29.80
C VAL A 49 -26.42 -8.44 31.04
N ASN A 50 -27.54 -9.17 30.95
CA ASN A 50 -27.92 -10.15 31.97
C ASN A 50 -27.11 -11.45 31.80
N LEU A 51 -26.02 -11.58 32.57
CA LEU A 51 -25.12 -12.74 32.51
C LEU A 51 -25.80 -14.06 32.89
N ASP A 52 -26.80 -14.05 33.77
CA ASP A 52 -27.51 -15.28 34.16
C ASP A 52 -28.32 -15.82 32.99
N LYS A 53 -29.06 -14.92 32.33
CA LYS A 53 -29.82 -15.25 31.12
C LYS A 53 -28.88 -15.66 29.98
N LEU A 54 -27.81 -14.90 29.72
CA LEU A 54 -26.85 -15.24 28.67
C LEU A 54 -26.24 -16.63 28.86
N ARG A 55 -25.87 -17.00 30.10
CA ARG A 55 -25.34 -18.33 30.40
C ARG A 55 -26.39 -19.42 30.20
N ALA A 56 -27.63 -19.18 30.61
CA ALA A 56 -28.72 -20.13 30.41
C ALA A 56 -28.99 -20.37 28.91
N ASP A 57 -29.13 -19.30 28.13
CA ASP A 57 -29.39 -19.35 26.68
C ASP A 57 -28.24 -20.08 25.94
N LEU A 58 -26.99 -19.78 26.28
CA LEU A 58 -25.81 -20.45 25.71
C LEU A 58 -25.74 -21.93 26.10
N THR A 59 -26.01 -22.26 27.36
CA THR A 59 -26.02 -23.66 27.85
C THR A 59 -27.07 -24.47 27.12
N GLU A 60 -28.28 -23.92 26.97
CA GLU A 60 -29.35 -24.57 26.23
C GLU A 60 -28.98 -24.81 24.76
N PHE A 61 -28.39 -23.82 24.10
CA PHE A 61 -27.93 -23.96 22.71
C PHE A 61 -26.85 -25.02 22.57
N LEU A 62 -25.87 -25.03 23.48
CA LEU A 62 -24.80 -26.04 23.50
C LEU A 62 -25.36 -27.45 23.72
N ASP A 63 -26.35 -27.60 24.59
CA ASP A 63 -26.92 -28.90 24.98
C ASP A 63 -27.94 -29.45 23.98
N LYS A 64 -28.61 -28.59 23.21
CA LYS A 64 -29.70 -28.98 22.30
C LYS A 64 -29.35 -28.86 20.83
N ASP A 65 -28.76 -27.74 20.43
CA ASP A 65 -28.55 -27.41 19.02
C ASP A 65 -27.17 -27.86 18.52
N LEU A 66 -26.21 -28.05 19.41
CA LEU A 66 -24.85 -28.54 19.08
C LEU A 66 -24.62 -30.03 19.40
N VAL A 67 -25.67 -30.79 19.69
CA VAL A 67 -25.60 -32.25 19.93
C VAL A 67 -24.91 -33.00 18.79
N GLY A 68 -25.04 -32.51 17.55
CA GLY A 68 -24.38 -33.09 16.37
C GLY A 68 -22.85 -33.03 16.39
N LEU A 69 -22.24 -32.23 17.28
CA LEU A 69 -20.80 -32.22 17.49
C LEU A 69 -20.31 -33.31 18.45
N ALA A 70 -21.22 -33.99 19.15
CA ALA A 70 -20.86 -35.04 20.09
C ALA A 70 -20.23 -36.23 19.34
N THR A 71 -19.07 -36.69 19.83
CA THR A 71 -18.34 -37.81 19.23
C THR A 71 -18.02 -38.88 20.28
N ASP A 72 -18.14 -40.14 19.90
CA ASP A 72 -17.74 -41.28 20.73
C ASP A 72 -16.23 -41.57 20.61
N ARG A 73 -15.50 -40.83 19.76
CA ARG A 73 -14.06 -40.98 19.61
C ARG A 73 -13.33 -40.36 20.81
N PRO A 74 -12.41 -41.09 21.46
CA PRO A 74 -11.60 -40.52 22.51
C PRO A 74 -10.66 -39.46 21.94
N GLY A 75 -10.72 -38.25 22.49
CA GLY A 75 -9.84 -37.14 22.13
C GLY A 75 -10.27 -35.83 22.80
N ASP A 76 -9.31 -34.93 23.01
CA ASP A 76 -9.60 -33.59 23.50
C ASP A 76 -10.26 -32.74 22.42
N PRO A 77 -11.25 -31.90 22.76
CA PRO A 77 -11.92 -31.02 21.81
C PRO A 77 -10.93 -30.05 21.17
N LYS A 78 -11.07 -29.84 19.85
CA LYS A 78 -10.22 -28.91 19.11
C LYS A 78 -10.91 -27.55 18.93
N PRO A 79 -10.22 -26.42 19.09
CA PRO A 79 -10.83 -25.13 18.81
C PRO A 79 -11.16 -24.99 17.32
N THR A 80 -12.34 -24.45 17.01
CA THR A 80 -12.75 -24.11 15.64
C THR A 80 -11.89 -22.98 15.06
N ALA A 81 -11.89 -22.83 13.73
CA ALA A 81 -11.23 -21.70 13.07
C ALA A 81 -11.74 -20.33 13.57
N GLY A 82 -13.05 -20.21 13.84
CA GLY A 82 -13.64 -18.99 14.42
C GLY A 82 -13.07 -18.69 15.80
N PHE A 83 -13.01 -19.70 16.67
CA PHE A 83 -12.40 -19.60 18.00
C PHE A 83 -10.95 -19.10 17.89
N GLN A 84 -10.14 -19.75 17.06
CA GLN A 84 -8.75 -19.37 16.85
C GLN A 84 -8.62 -17.93 16.34
N ARG A 85 -9.43 -17.51 15.36
CA ARG A 85 -9.46 -16.12 14.86
C ARG A 85 -9.79 -15.10 15.95
N VAL A 86 -10.66 -15.41 16.90
CA VAL A 86 -10.99 -14.49 18.01
C VAL A 86 -9.80 -14.32 18.94
N VAL A 87 -9.20 -15.40 19.42
CA VAL A 87 -8.00 -15.34 20.29
C VAL A 87 -6.86 -14.61 19.59
N GLN A 88 -6.68 -14.89 18.31
CA GLN A 88 -5.66 -14.26 17.49
C GLN A 88 -5.91 -12.76 17.33
N ARG A 89 -7.12 -12.34 16.93
CA ARG A 89 -7.46 -10.91 16.80
C ARG A 89 -7.32 -10.16 18.11
N ALA A 90 -7.73 -10.75 19.23
CA ALA A 90 -7.53 -10.16 20.56
C ALA A 90 -6.05 -9.93 20.86
N THR A 91 -5.20 -10.90 20.54
CA THR A 91 -3.75 -10.81 20.69
C THR A 91 -3.17 -9.70 19.82
N ILE A 92 -3.56 -9.64 18.54
CA ILE A 92 -3.11 -8.61 17.59
C ILE A 92 -3.56 -7.22 18.03
N GLN A 93 -4.80 -7.09 18.51
CA GLN A 93 -5.33 -5.81 18.98
C GLN A 93 -4.52 -5.28 20.16
N VAL A 94 -4.13 -6.15 21.09
CA VAL A 94 -3.29 -5.78 22.23
C VAL A 94 -1.87 -5.44 21.80
N GLN A 95 -1.27 -6.28 20.95
CA GLN A 95 0.08 -6.06 20.40
C GLN A 95 0.18 -4.76 19.60
N SER A 96 -0.83 -4.45 18.79
CA SER A 96 -0.87 -3.22 18.00
C SER A 96 -1.10 -1.97 18.84
N SER A 97 -1.73 -2.11 20.02
CA SER A 97 -1.82 -1.06 21.04
C SER A 97 -0.56 -0.95 21.91
N GLY A 98 0.47 -1.78 21.67
CA GLY A 98 1.72 -1.75 22.41
C GLY A 98 1.67 -2.39 23.80
N ARG A 99 0.60 -3.10 24.14
CA ARG A 99 0.44 -3.71 25.46
C ARG A 99 0.99 -5.13 25.51
N ASP A 100 1.43 -5.53 26.71
CA ASP A 100 2.02 -6.85 26.92
C ASP A 100 1.01 -7.93 27.33
N GLU A 101 -0.19 -7.56 27.79
CA GLU A 101 -1.15 -8.52 28.35
C GLU A 101 -2.52 -8.50 27.64
N VAL A 102 -2.97 -9.68 27.20
CA VAL A 102 -4.28 -9.90 26.56
C VAL A 102 -5.28 -10.39 27.60
N THR A 103 -6.37 -9.65 27.76
CA THR A 103 -7.43 -9.92 28.75
C THR A 103 -8.69 -10.51 28.11
N GLY A 104 -9.60 -11.03 28.92
CA GLY A 104 -10.91 -11.48 28.45
C GLY A 104 -11.72 -10.38 27.76
N ALA A 105 -11.56 -9.13 28.18
CA ALA A 105 -12.17 -7.99 27.50
C ALA A 105 -11.71 -7.86 26.04
N ASN A 106 -10.43 -8.13 25.74
CA ASN A 106 -9.90 -8.11 24.38
C ASN A 106 -10.51 -9.24 23.54
N ALA A 107 -10.63 -10.44 24.12
CA ALA A 107 -11.27 -11.59 23.47
C ALA A 107 -12.75 -11.32 23.17
N LEU A 108 -13.48 -10.70 24.11
CA LEU A 108 -14.87 -10.31 23.92
C LEU A 108 -15.04 -9.31 22.77
N VAL A 109 -14.21 -8.27 22.69
CA VAL A 109 -14.26 -7.29 21.57
C VAL A 109 -13.95 -7.96 20.23
N ALA A 110 -12.99 -8.88 20.20
CA ALA A 110 -12.63 -9.63 19.00
C ALA A 110 -13.77 -10.57 18.55
N LEU A 111 -14.55 -11.12 19.48
CA LEU A 111 -15.68 -12.01 19.21
C LEU A 111 -16.77 -11.35 18.34
N PHE A 112 -17.05 -10.05 18.53
CA PHE A 112 -18.00 -9.30 17.69
C PHE A 112 -17.63 -9.25 16.20
N SER A 113 -16.38 -9.56 15.84
CA SER A 113 -15.95 -9.64 14.44
C SER A 113 -16.41 -10.92 13.74
N GLU A 114 -16.93 -11.90 14.48
CA GLU A 114 -17.53 -13.13 13.95
C GLU A 114 -19.06 -12.94 13.83
N ARG A 115 -19.47 -12.06 12.90
CA ARG A 115 -20.87 -11.63 12.75
C ARG A 115 -21.85 -12.76 12.47
N GLU A 116 -21.37 -13.85 11.86
CA GLU A 116 -22.17 -15.02 11.50
C GLU A 116 -22.23 -16.08 12.61
N SER A 117 -21.64 -15.82 13.79
CA SER A 117 -21.66 -16.74 14.93
C SER A 117 -22.91 -16.60 15.79
N HIS A 118 -23.35 -17.70 16.40
CA HIS A 118 -24.43 -17.66 17.38
C HIS A 118 -24.01 -16.92 18.64
N ALA A 119 -22.72 -16.96 19.00
CA ALA A 119 -22.17 -16.13 20.07
C ALA A 119 -22.42 -14.62 19.85
N ALA A 120 -22.17 -14.11 18.64
CA ALA A 120 -22.47 -12.72 18.29
C ALA A 120 -23.99 -12.44 18.27
N TYR A 121 -24.80 -13.43 17.89
CA TYR A 121 -26.26 -13.34 17.96
C TYR A 121 -26.77 -13.23 19.40
N PHE A 122 -26.30 -14.04 20.34
CA PHE A 122 -26.74 -13.95 21.74
C PHE A 122 -26.37 -12.60 22.38
N LEU A 123 -25.23 -12.03 22.00
CA LEU A 123 -24.85 -10.67 22.39
C LEU A 123 -25.80 -9.62 21.78
N SER A 124 -26.16 -9.74 20.48
CA SER A 124 -27.07 -8.79 19.85
C SER A 124 -28.50 -8.86 20.41
N VAL A 125 -28.99 -10.05 20.81
CA VAL A 125 -30.28 -10.23 21.50
C VAL A 125 -30.32 -9.45 22.82
N GLN A 126 -29.18 -9.36 23.51
CA GLN A 126 -29.01 -8.59 24.75
C GLN A 126 -28.71 -7.09 24.48
N GLN A 127 -28.83 -6.63 23.22
CA GLN A 127 -28.67 -5.23 22.81
C GLN A 127 -27.26 -4.65 23.06
N ILE A 128 -26.22 -5.48 23.08
CA ILE A 128 -24.83 -5.01 23.15
C ILE A 128 -24.19 -5.01 21.76
N SER A 129 -23.56 -3.90 21.39
CA SER A 129 -22.73 -3.78 20.19
C SER A 129 -21.23 -3.79 20.52
N ARG A 130 -20.40 -3.97 19.49
CA ARG A 130 -18.95 -3.85 19.62
C ARG A 130 -18.52 -2.48 20.17
N ASN A 131 -19.20 -1.41 19.74
CA ASN A 131 -18.84 -0.05 20.14
C ASN A 131 -19.12 0.16 21.63
N ASP A 132 -20.26 -0.34 22.13
CA ASP A 132 -20.60 -0.25 23.55
C ASP A 132 -19.53 -0.92 24.43
N ALA A 133 -19.09 -2.12 24.04
CA ALA A 133 -18.04 -2.84 24.75
C ALA A 133 -16.72 -2.05 24.75
N VAL A 134 -16.31 -1.48 23.61
CA VAL A 134 -15.08 -0.67 23.51
C VAL A 134 -15.16 0.60 24.36
N ASP A 135 -16.30 1.30 24.33
CA ASP A 135 -16.52 2.53 25.09
C ASP A 135 -16.49 2.29 26.60
N VAL A 136 -17.07 1.17 27.04
CA VAL A 136 -16.99 0.72 28.43
C VAL A 136 -15.56 0.39 28.82
N ILE A 137 -14.81 -0.33 27.98
CA ILE A 137 -13.42 -0.68 28.29
C ILE A 137 -12.55 0.57 28.42
N ASN A 138 -12.69 1.55 27.52
CA ASN A 138 -11.98 2.82 27.61
C ASN A 138 -12.29 3.60 28.90
N ARG A 139 -13.49 3.40 29.47
CA ARG A 139 -13.92 4.05 30.71
C ARG A 139 -13.43 3.34 31.96
N ILE A 140 -13.48 2.01 31.98
CA ILE A 140 -13.12 1.18 33.13
C ILE A 140 -11.60 1.09 33.26
N TYR A 141 -10.89 1.09 32.13
CA TYR A 141 -9.45 0.99 32.09
C TYR A 141 -8.88 2.19 31.32
N PRO A 142 -8.75 3.37 31.95
CA PRO A 142 -8.34 4.61 31.28
C PRO A 142 -6.90 4.58 30.73
N ASP A 143 -5.97 3.85 31.39
CA ASP A 143 -4.62 3.58 30.85
C ASP A 143 -4.64 2.51 29.75
N SER A 144 -5.71 1.74 29.69
CA SER A 144 -6.07 0.90 28.55
C SER A 144 -6.76 1.80 27.55
N THR A 145 -5.99 2.68 26.92
CA THR A 145 -6.46 3.25 25.68
C THR A 145 -6.63 2.07 24.71
N TYR A 146 -7.86 1.62 24.49
CA TYR A 146 -8.23 0.92 23.27
C TYR A 146 -8.14 1.94 22.15
N ARG A 147 -6.93 2.44 21.89
CA ARG A 147 -6.59 3.00 20.59
C ARG A 147 -6.67 1.80 19.68
N HIS A 148 -7.74 1.75 18.90
CA HIS A 148 -7.69 1.09 17.61
C HIS A 148 -6.33 1.41 17.01
N ALA A 149 -5.50 0.41 16.70
CA ALA A 149 -4.43 0.66 15.76
C ALA A 149 -5.13 1.22 14.53
N SER A 150 -4.96 2.53 14.30
CA SER A 150 -5.58 3.22 13.18
C SER A 150 -5.24 2.36 11.96
N PRO A 151 -6.24 1.90 11.16
CA PRO A 151 -5.91 1.13 9.97
C PRO A 151 -4.97 1.98 9.11
N PRO A 152 -4.00 1.37 8.42
CA PRO A 152 -3.08 2.11 7.57
C PRO A 152 -3.90 2.96 6.59
N PRO A 153 -3.53 4.23 6.40
CA PRO A 153 -4.32 5.12 5.57
C PRO A 153 -4.39 4.59 4.14
N PRO A 154 -5.53 4.71 3.45
CA PRO A 154 -5.62 4.31 2.06
C PRO A 154 -4.71 5.20 1.21
N LEU A 155 -3.95 4.55 0.34
CA LEU A 155 -3.13 5.21 -0.67
C LEU A 155 -3.97 5.34 -1.94
N PRO A 156 -3.87 6.48 -2.64
CA PRO A 156 -4.57 6.63 -3.90
C PRO A 156 -3.89 5.82 -5.01
N ALA A 157 -4.63 5.52 -6.07
CA ALA A 157 -4.04 4.95 -7.28
C ALA A 157 -3.06 5.93 -7.93
N GLN A 158 -1.99 5.38 -8.51
CA GLN A 158 -1.02 6.13 -9.32
C GLN A 158 -1.72 6.67 -10.58
N GLY A 159 -1.38 7.91 -10.95
CA GLY A 159 -2.04 8.63 -12.04
C GLY A 159 -1.23 8.64 -13.33
N ILE A 160 -1.33 9.75 -14.06
CA ILE A 160 -0.59 10.01 -15.31
C ILE A 160 0.92 9.86 -15.09
N GLY A 161 1.62 9.45 -16.15
CA GLY A 161 3.07 9.30 -16.14
C GLY A 161 3.55 8.00 -15.49
N PRO A 162 4.87 7.81 -15.43
CA PRO A 162 5.52 6.58 -15.00
C PRO A 162 5.04 6.11 -13.62
N HIS A 163 4.66 4.84 -13.53
CA HIS A 163 4.33 4.20 -12.26
C HIS A 163 5.59 3.63 -11.63
N VAL A 164 5.58 3.54 -10.31
CA VAL A 164 6.66 2.90 -9.55
C VAL A 164 6.09 1.82 -8.64
N GLU A 165 6.89 0.82 -8.36
CA GLU A 165 6.56 -0.22 -7.38
C GLU A 165 7.77 -0.57 -6.52
N LEU A 166 7.51 -1.21 -5.37
CA LEU A 166 8.57 -1.77 -4.56
C LEU A 166 8.92 -3.15 -5.09
N ASN A 167 10.16 -3.30 -5.56
CA ASN A 167 10.68 -4.60 -5.92
C ASN A 167 10.89 -5.50 -4.68
N THR A 168 11.33 -6.73 -4.91
CA THR A 168 11.60 -7.72 -3.86
C THR A 168 12.70 -7.30 -2.88
N ASN A 169 13.53 -6.31 -3.23
CA ASN A 169 14.53 -5.72 -2.35
C ASN A 169 14.00 -4.52 -1.56
N GLY A 170 12.71 -4.20 -1.70
CA GLY A 170 12.09 -3.03 -1.09
C GLY A 170 12.65 -1.72 -1.66
N VAL A 171 13.21 -1.73 -2.86
CA VAL A 171 13.68 -0.54 -3.59
C VAL A 171 12.56 -0.12 -4.55
N LEU A 172 12.28 1.17 -4.65
CA LEU A 172 11.32 1.70 -5.62
C LEU A 172 11.92 1.64 -7.02
N SER A 173 11.31 0.87 -7.91
CA SER A 173 11.72 0.72 -9.31
C SER A 173 10.52 0.89 -10.25
N PHE A 174 10.78 0.98 -11.54
CA PHE A 174 9.71 0.81 -12.52
C PHE A 174 9.16 -0.61 -12.47
N PRO A 175 7.85 -0.78 -12.72
CA PRO A 175 7.27 -2.09 -12.87
C PRO A 175 7.95 -2.84 -14.03
N PRO A 176 8.20 -4.14 -13.90
CA PRO A 176 8.69 -4.94 -15.01
C PRO A 176 7.61 -5.08 -16.08
N ILE A 177 8.03 -5.41 -17.29
CA ILE A 177 7.21 -5.39 -18.49
C ILE A 177 5.94 -6.24 -18.34
N GLU A 178 6.02 -7.39 -17.65
CA GLU A 178 4.87 -8.29 -17.48
C GLU A 178 3.76 -7.73 -16.57
N SER A 179 4.03 -6.62 -15.88
CA SER A 179 3.07 -5.95 -14.99
C SER A 179 2.49 -4.66 -15.58
N ILE A 180 2.81 -4.35 -16.85
CA ILE A 180 2.23 -3.21 -17.57
C ILE A 180 0.77 -3.53 -17.91
N ASP A 181 -0.14 -2.67 -17.45
CA ASP A 181 -1.56 -2.75 -17.78
C ASP A 181 -1.79 -2.31 -19.23
N THR A 182 -2.31 -3.21 -20.06
CA THR A 182 -2.63 -2.95 -21.47
C THR A 182 -4.13 -2.78 -21.71
N ASP A 183 -4.95 -2.91 -20.66
CA ASP A 183 -6.40 -2.80 -20.75
C ASP A 183 -6.79 -1.35 -21.10
N GLY A 184 -7.74 -1.20 -22.04
CA GLY A 184 -8.22 0.10 -22.49
C GLY A 184 -7.42 0.75 -23.63
N ASN A 185 -6.39 0.09 -24.16
CA ASN A 185 -5.66 0.55 -25.36
C ASN A 185 -6.41 0.22 -26.67
N PHE A 186 -6.43 1.15 -27.62
CA PHE A 186 -6.98 0.99 -28.96
C PHE A 186 -5.97 0.31 -29.90
N LEU A 187 -5.81 -1.01 -29.73
CA LEU A 187 -4.81 -1.83 -30.44
C LEU A 187 -4.80 -1.68 -31.97
N PRO A 188 -5.93 -1.56 -32.71
CA PRO A 188 -5.89 -1.39 -34.17
C PRO A 188 -5.12 -0.15 -34.60
N THR A 189 -5.35 0.98 -33.93
CA THR A 189 -4.65 2.24 -34.19
C THR A 189 -3.18 2.13 -33.81
N LEU A 190 -2.88 1.56 -32.64
CA LEU A 190 -1.50 1.38 -32.21
C LEU A 190 -0.68 0.51 -33.18
N ARG A 191 -1.24 -0.61 -33.65
CA ARG A 191 -0.60 -1.49 -34.65
C ARG A 191 -0.37 -0.81 -35.99
N SER A 192 -1.27 0.12 -36.36
CA SER A 192 -1.12 0.89 -37.60
C SER A 192 -0.03 1.96 -37.50
N LEU A 193 0.16 2.58 -36.34
CA LEU A 193 1.05 3.73 -36.17
C LEU A 193 2.44 3.37 -35.62
N HIS A 194 2.56 2.24 -34.91
CA HIS A 194 3.81 1.83 -34.25
C HIS A 194 4.99 1.62 -35.22
N PRO A 195 4.84 0.96 -36.39
CA PRO A 195 5.96 0.76 -37.31
C PRO A 195 6.58 2.08 -37.77
N ASP A 196 5.74 3.02 -38.19
CA ASP A 196 6.17 4.35 -38.65
C ASP A 196 6.85 5.13 -37.52
N LEU A 197 6.27 5.11 -36.32
CA LEU A 197 6.84 5.79 -35.15
C LEU A 197 8.21 5.20 -34.77
N ARG A 198 8.35 3.86 -34.86
CA ARG A 198 9.59 3.14 -34.57
C ARG A 198 10.67 3.48 -35.59
N GLU A 199 10.36 3.42 -36.88
CA GLU A 199 11.27 3.74 -37.97
C GLU A 199 11.75 5.19 -37.90
N MET A 200 10.83 6.15 -37.81
CA MET A 200 11.16 7.59 -37.68
C MET A 200 12.07 7.87 -36.48
N SER A 201 11.81 7.23 -35.33
CA SER A 201 12.64 7.42 -34.12
C SER A 201 14.06 6.89 -34.29
N LYS A 202 14.24 5.76 -34.98
CA LYS A 202 15.55 5.16 -35.26
C LYS A 202 16.35 5.96 -36.28
N ASP A 203 15.68 6.37 -37.35
CA ASP A 203 16.31 7.16 -38.41
C ASP A 203 16.79 8.49 -37.86
N LEU A 204 15.93 9.20 -37.11
CA LEU A 204 16.29 10.47 -36.50
C LEU A 204 17.42 10.32 -35.48
N SER A 205 17.39 9.27 -34.65
CA SER A 205 18.50 8.96 -33.72
C SER A 205 19.82 8.74 -34.46
N SER A 206 19.78 8.04 -35.59
CA SER A 206 20.95 7.76 -36.42
C SER A 206 21.47 9.02 -37.13
N LEU A 207 20.56 9.86 -37.64
CA LEU A 207 20.91 11.12 -38.30
C LEU A 207 21.65 12.06 -37.36
N LEU A 208 21.13 12.25 -36.14
CA LEU A 208 21.75 13.13 -35.15
C LEU A 208 23.09 12.61 -34.61
N ARG A 209 23.32 11.29 -34.64
CA ARG A 209 24.58 10.65 -34.25
C ARG A 209 25.67 10.69 -35.32
N ASN A 210 25.30 10.68 -36.61
CA ASN A 210 26.24 10.55 -37.73
C ASN A 210 26.90 11.87 -38.16
N GLY A 211 26.71 12.96 -37.40
CA GLY A 211 27.29 14.27 -37.70
C GLY A 211 28.04 14.89 -36.51
N ASN A 212 28.92 15.84 -36.80
CA ASN A 212 29.63 16.66 -35.81
C ASN A 212 28.72 17.78 -35.25
N VAL A 213 27.49 17.43 -34.86
CA VAL A 213 26.37 18.38 -34.66
C VAL A 213 26.19 18.71 -33.17
N PRO A 214 26.12 19.99 -32.78
CA PRO A 214 26.05 20.43 -31.38
C PRO A 214 24.62 20.41 -30.80
N HIS A 215 23.91 19.27 -30.92
CA HIS A 215 22.60 19.08 -30.30
C HIS A 215 22.57 17.90 -29.31
N PRO A 216 23.46 17.84 -28.31
CA PRO A 216 23.61 16.69 -27.43
C PRO A 216 22.32 16.37 -26.65
N THR A 217 21.68 17.39 -26.07
CA THR A 217 20.44 17.18 -25.30
C THR A 217 19.29 16.67 -26.18
N LEU A 218 19.19 17.14 -27.43
CA LEU A 218 18.17 16.66 -28.37
C LEU A 218 18.45 15.20 -28.77
N SER A 219 19.71 14.88 -29.05
CA SER A 219 20.16 13.51 -29.37
C SER A 219 19.83 12.54 -28.22
N ASP A 220 20.17 12.90 -26.98
CA ASP A 220 19.91 12.06 -25.80
C ASP A 220 18.42 11.80 -25.60
N ARG A 221 17.58 12.82 -25.83
CA ARG A 221 16.12 12.71 -25.70
C ARG A 221 15.50 11.83 -26.79
N ILE A 222 16.01 11.92 -28.01
CA ILE A 222 15.55 11.08 -29.13
C ILE A 222 16.00 9.64 -28.94
N GLU A 223 17.21 9.40 -28.47
CA GLU A 223 17.68 8.05 -28.15
C GLU A 223 16.84 7.43 -27.03
N ALA A 224 16.58 8.16 -25.95
CA ALA A 224 15.70 7.70 -24.87
C ALA A 224 14.28 7.39 -25.36
N TYR A 225 13.74 8.21 -26.26
CA TYR A 225 12.43 7.98 -26.89
C TYR A 225 12.46 6.73 -27.79
N ALA A 226 13.46 6.62 -28.67
CA ALA A 226 13.61 5.51 -29.61
C ALA A 226 13.74 4.17 -28.89
N ASN A 227 14.51 4.11 -27.79
CA ASN A 227 14.66 2.90 -26.97
C ASN A 227 13.34 2.43 -26.34
N LEU A 228 12.40 3.34 -26.06
CA LEU A 228 11.07 2.97 -25.55
C LEU A 228 10.16 2.45 -26.65
N VAL A 229 10.23 3.02 -27.86
CA VAL A 229 9.40 2.61 -29.01
C VAL A 229 9.96 1.37 -29.72
N ASP A 230 11.26 1.12 -29.61
CA ASP A 230 11.97 -0.03 -30.20
C ASP A 230 11.73 -1.35 -29.43
N GLN A 231 10.49 -1.59 -29.02
CA GLN A 231 10.02 -2.79 -28.36
C GLN A 231 8.80 -3.33 -29.10
N GLU A 232 8.42 -4.57 -28.84
CA GLU A 232 7.12 -5.08 -29.28
C GLU A 232 6.01 -4.26 -28.63
N LEU A 233 4.90 -4.03 -29.32
CA LEU A 233 3.87 -3.09 -28.90
C LEU A 233 3.31 -3.42 -27.50
N GLU A 234 3.17 -4.70 -27.19
CA GLU A 234 2.69 -5.22 -25.92
C GLU A 234 3.69 -5.01 -24.77
N GLN A 235 4.94 -4.69 -25.06
CA GLN A 235 6.02 -4.48 -24.09
C GLN A 235 6.29 -3.00 -23.81
N ILE A 236 5.70 -2.09 -24.59
CA ILE A 236 5.92 -0.65 -24.44
C ILE A 236 5.22 -0.15 -23.17
N ASP A 237 6.01 0.45 -22.27
CA ASP A 237 5.47 1.28 -21.19
C ASP A 237 4.99 2.63 -21.77
N PHE A 238 3.72 2.68 -22.16
CA PHE A 238 3.09 3.88 -22.74
C PHE A 238 3.11 5.10 -21.80
N ARG A 239 3.19 4.90 -20.48
CA ARG A 239 3.27 6.00 -19.51
C ARG A 239 4.66 6.62 -19.50
N ARG A 240 5.71 5.79 -19.61
CA ARG A 240 7.09 6.26 -19.84
C ARG A 240 7.26 6.88 -21.23
N LEU A 241 6.64 6.30 -22.25
CA LEU A 241 6.67 6.84 -23.60
C LEU A 241 6.01 8.22 -23.70
N TYR A 242 4.85 8.41 -23.05
CA TYR A 242 4.20 9.72 -22.94
C TYR A 242 5.13 10.74 -22.28
N ALA A 243 5.76 10.38 -21.16
CA ALA A 243 6.72 11.26 -20.49
C ALA A 243 7.91 11.63 -21.39
N ALA A 244 8.46 10.65 -22.11
CA ALA A 244 9.55 10.88 -23.07
C ALA A 244 9.12 11.79 -24.22
N GLY A 245 7.90 11.66 -24.73
CA GLY A 245 7.39 12.51 -25.81
C GLY A 245 7.13 13.95 -25.39
N VAL A 246 6.55 14.19 -24.21
CA VAL A 246 6.40 15.56 -23.64
C VAL A 246 7.77 16.24 -23.51
N ARG A 247 8.77 15.49 -23.04
CA ARG A 247 10.15 15.98 -22.92
C ARG A 247 10.80 16.26 -24.25
N LEU A 248 10.63 15.36 -25.21
CA LEU A 248 11.16 15.52 -26.55
C LEU A 248 10.57 16.76 -27.23
N PHE A 249 9.26 16.99 -27.08
CA PHE A 249 8.60 18.17 -27.62
C PHE A 249 9.16 19.48 -27.02
N ASN A 250 9.32 19.52 -25.69
CA ASN A 250 9.94 20.67 -25.03
C ASN A 250 11.40 20.88 -25.45
N CYS A 251 12.16 19.80 -25.57
CA CYS A 251 13.55 19.86 -26.02
C CYS A 251 13.65 20.38 -27.46
N ALA A 252 12.80 19.88 -28.36
CA ALA A 252 12.73 20.35 -29.75
C ALA A 252 12.44 21.85 -29.81
N LYS A 253 11.50 22.34 -28.99
CA LYS A 253 11.21 23.77 -28.91
C LYS A 253 12.38 24.58 -28.36
N ALA A 254 12.99 24.12 -27.26
CA ALA A 254 14.14 24.81 -26.66
C ALA A 254 15.31 24.89 -27.64
N THR A 255 15.55 23.83 -28.41
CA THR A 255 16.52 23.82 -29.52
C THR A 255 16.14 24.83 -30.59
N GLN A 256 14.88 24.88 -31.03
CA GLN A 256 14.42 25.87 -32.02
C GLN A 256 14.63 27.31 -31.52
N ASP A 257 14.31 27.59 -30.26
CA ASP A 257 14.48 28.93 -29.69
C ASP A 257 15.96 29.31 -29.53
N ALA A 258 16.82 28.34 -29.19
CA ALA A 258 18.27 28.54 -29.14
C ALA A 258 18.88 28.80 -30.54
N ILE A 259 18.40 28.09 -31.56
CA ILE A 259 18.76 28.35 -32.97
C ILE A 259 18.34 29.76 -33.37
N ALA A 260 17.12 30.17 -33.03
CA ALA A 260 16.59 31.50 -33.35
C ALA A 260 17.40 32.64 -32.69
N ARG A 261 17.97 32.39 -31.50
CA ARG A 261 18.87 33.33 -30.81
C ARG A 261 20.31 33.29 -31.33
N GLY A 262 20.66 32.30 -32.16
CA GLY A 262 22.03 32.08 -32.63
C GLY A 262 22.93 31.33 -31.65
N ASP A 263 22.37 30.74 -30.58
CA ASP A 263 23.11 29.96 -29.57
C ASP A 263 23.52 28.58 -30.12
N LEU A 264 22.78 28.06 -31.10
CA LEU A 264 22.99 26.75 -31.74
C LEU A 264 22.89 26.88 -33.27
N PRO A 265 23.60 26.05 -34.06
CA PRO A 265 23.45 26.02 -35.50
C PRO A 265 22.08 25.42 -35.90
N PRO A 266 21.57 25.75 -37.11
CA PRO A 266 20.31 25.22 -37.58
C PRO A 266 20.39 23.71 -37.83
N LEU A 267 19.28 23.02 -37.54
CA LEU A 267 19.06 21.65 -38.00
C LEU A 267 19.04 21.61 -39.54
N SER A 268 19.56 20.54 -40.13
CA SER A 268 19.36 20.24 -41.53
C SER A 268 17.87 20.04 -41.85
N ALA A 269 17.50 20.18 -43.13
CA ALA A 269 16.11 20.01 -43.55
C ALA A 269 15.57 18.62 -43.19
N ALA A 270 16.39 17.57 -43.34
CA ALA A 270 16.01 16.19 -43.02
C ALA A 270 15.82 15.99 -41.50
N GLU A 271 16.72 16.51 -40.67
CA GLU A 271 16.57 16.43 -39.19
C GLU A 271 15.33 17.17 -38.72
N HIS A 272 15.07 18.35 -39.28
CA HIS A 272 13.88 19.14 -38.95
C HIS A 272 12.60 18.39 -39.34
N GLU A 273 12.50 17.93 -40.59
CA GLU A 273 11.32 17.22 -41.10
C GLU A 273 11.02 15.96 -40.30
N GLN A 274 12.04 15.12 -40.03
CA GLN A 274 11.85 13.90 -39.26
C GLN A 274 11.48 14.18 -37.80
N LEU A 275 12.10 15.19 -37.15
CA LEU A 275 11.79 15.56 -35.77
C LEU A 275 10.33 15.96 -35.61
N TYR A 276 9.82 16.87 -36.45
CA TYR A 276 8.44 17.34 -36.32
C TYR A 276 7.42 16.29 -36.78
N SER A 277 7.75 15.47 -37.79
CA SER A 277 6.89 14.33 -38.17
C SER A 277 6.75 13.31 -37.03
N LEU A 278 7.86 13.00 -36.34
CA LEU A 278 7.85 12.13 -35.16
C LEU A 278 6.98 12.70 -34.03
N LEU A 279 7.11 14.00 -33.76
CA LEU A 279 6.33 14.70 -32.74
C LEU A 279 4.83 14.74 -33.09
N ASP A 280 4.49 14.96 -34.36
CA ASP A 280 3.12 14.96 -34.85
C ASP A 280 2.47 13.58 -34.74
N LEU A 281 3.23 12.50 -35.00
CA LEU A 281 2.75 11.13 -34.89
C LEU A 281 2.64 10.64 -33.43
N HIS A 282 3.48 11.16 -32.53
CA HIS A 282 3.48 10.79 -31.11
C HIS A 282 2.12 11.06 -30.44
N GLY A 283 1.50 12.21 -30.72
CA GLY A 283 0.22 12.59 -30.12
C GLY A 283 -0.89 11.56 -30.38
N PRO A 284 -1.27 11.31 -31.65
CA PRO A 284 -2.24 10.27 -32.02
C PRO A 284 -1.88 8.89 -31.47
N PHE A 285 -0.59 8.53 -31.44
CA PHE A 285 -0.13 7.26 -30.88
C PHE A 285 -0.45 7.15 -29.39
N ILE A 286 -0.10 8.16 -28.59
CA ILE A 286 -0.40 8.15 -27.16
C ILE A 286 -1.91 8.23 -26.91
N LEU A 287 -2.68 8.98 -27.69
CA LEU A 287 -4.13 9.07 -27.53
C LEU A 287 -4.84 7.74 -27.78
N ALA A 288 -4.25 6.84 -28.55
CA ALA A 288 -4.73 5.47 -28.71
C ALA A 288 -4.46 4.60 -27.46
N THR A 289 -3.84 5.13 -26.41
CA THR A 289 -3.57 4.41 -25.16
C THR A 289 -4.48 4.88 -24.03
N ALA A 290 -4.74 4.01 -23.06
CA ALA A 290 -5.42 4.36 -21.82
C ALA A 290 -4.67 5.47 -21.05
N ALA A 291 -3.33 5.40 -21.05
CA ALA A 291 -2.46 6.40 -20.44
C ALA A 291 -2.62 7.80 -21.08
N GLY A 292 -2.77 7.88 -22.40
CA GLY A 292 -3.01 9.13 -23.11
C GLY A 292 -4.41 9.71 -22.87
N SER A 293 -5.42 8.84 -22.75
CA SER A 293 -6.77 9.25 -22.40
C SER A 293 -6.83 9.85 -20.99
N GLU A 294 -6.13 9.26 -20.02
CA GLU A 294 -5.99 9.81 -18.67
C GLU A 294 -5.30 11.19 -18.68
N ALA A 295 -4.31 11.39 -19.55
CA ALA A 295 -3.57 12.65 -19.65
C ALA A 295 -4.45 13.83 -20.06
N ILE A 296 -5.38 13.64 -21.02
CA ILE A 296 -6.34 14.69 -21.43
C ILE A 296 -7.21 15.13 -20.25
N VAL A 297 -7.76 14.18 -19.49
CA VAL A 297 -8.64 14.49 -18.34
C VAL A 297 -7.89 15.28 -17.26
N GLY A 298 -6.58 15.06 -17.13
CA GLY A 298 -5.72 15.83 -16.24
C GLY A 298 -5.52 17.28 -16.68
N GLU A 299 -5.40 17.54 -17.99
CA GLU A 299 -5.17 18.88 -18.56
C GLU A 299 -6.36 19.83 -18.31
N GLU A 300 -7.61 19.36 -18.40
CA GLU A 300 -8.81 20.20 -18.23
C GLU A 300 -9.00 20.78 -16.81
N ARG A 301 -8.35 20.20 -15.79
CA ARG A 301 -8.51 20.61 -14.38
C ARG A 301 -7.51 21.66 -13.91
N TYR A 302 -6.58 22.08 -14.77
CA TYR A 302 -5.43 22.86 -14.34
C TYR A 302 -5.72 24.37 -14.32
N ARG A 303 -5.85 24.97 -13.13
CA ARG A 303 -5.93 26.43 -12.93
C ARG A 303 -4.62 26.98 -12.32
N ARG A 304 -4.09 28.04 -12.93
CA ARG A 304 -2.73 28.58 -12.73
C ARG A 304 -2.57 29.51 -11.52
N ARG A 305 -1.44 29.36 -10.80
CA ARG A 305 -0.74 30.42 -10.04
C ARG A 305 0.79 30.22 -10.08
N PRO A 306 1.55 30.98 -10.90
CA PRO A 306 2.99 30.73 -11.14
C PRO A 306 3.89 30.75 -9.89
N ALA A 307 3.50 31.47 -8.83
CA ALA A 307 4.25 31.49 -7.58
C ALA A 307 4.15 30.16 -6.81
N GLU A 308 2.99 29.50 -6.86
CA GLU A 308 2.74 28.23 -6.18
C GLU A 308 3.51 27.07 -6.86
N GLU A 309 3.66 27.13 -8.18
CA GLU A 309 4.44 26.13 -8.94
C GLU A 309 5.95 26.25 -8.69
N ARG A 310 6.48 27.47 -8.58
CA ARG A 310 7.89 27.66 -8.20
C ARG A 310 8.19 27.11 -6.81
N GLN A 311 7.30 27.38 -5.85
CA GLN A 311 7.44 26.84 -4.50
C GLN A 311 7.35 25.31 -4.48
N TYR A 312 6.39 24.75 -5.23
CA TYR A 312 6.28 23.30 -5.38
C TYR A 312 7.54 22.68 -5.98
N ARG A 313 8.07 23.26 -7.08
CA ARG A 313 9.30 22.81 -7.73
C ARG A 313 10.47 22.78 -6.74
N HIS A 314 10.62 23.83 -5.95
CA HIS A 314 11.65 23.92 -4.91
C HIS A 314 11.50 22.82 -3.85
N ASP A 315 10.30 22.65 -3.32
CA ASP A 315 10.03 21.64 -2.27
C ASP A 315 10.19 20.21 -2.79
N ALA A 316 9.79 19.96 -4.04
CA ALA A 316 9.98 18.69 -4.70
C ALA A 316 11.48 18.41 -4.92
N ALA A 317 12.26 19.38 -5.39
CA ALA A 317 13.69 19.22 -5.65
C ALA A 317 14.48 18.81 -4.39
N GLU A 318 14.11 19.33 -3.22
CA GLU A 318 14.72 18.92 -1.95
C GLU A 318 14.48 17.43 -1.63
N ILE A 319 13.25 16.94 -1.85
CA ILE A 319 12.89 15.54 -1.60
C ILE A 319 13.56 14.63 -2.64
N VAL A 320 13.56 15.03 -3.91
CA VAL A 320 14.24 14.28 -4.98
C VAL A 320 15.72 14.12 -4.68
N THR A 321 16.39 15.19 -4.27
CA THR A 321 17.81 15.14 -3.90
C THR A 321 18.04 14.14 -2.77
N ALA A 322 17.20 14.17 -1.73
CA ALA A 322 17.29 13.23 -0.61
C ALA A 322 17.03 11.77 -1.02
N LEU A 323 16.16 11.52 -2.00
CA LEU A 323 15.90 10.18 -2.53
C LEU A 323 17.04 9.69 -3.43
N ARG A 324 17.61 10.56 -4.25
CA ARG A 324 18.74 10.25 -5.15
C ARG A 324 19.98 9.79 -4.38
N ASP A 325 20.21 10.38 -3.21
CA ASP A 325 21.33 10.02 -2.33
C ASP A 325 21.08 8.69 -1.58
N ARG A 326 19.98 8.00 -1.88
CA ARG A 326 19.53 6.76 -1.25
C ARG A 326 19.18 5.70 -2.30
N PRO A 327 20.18 5.12 -3.00
CA PRO A 327 19.95 4.03 -3.96
C PRO A 327 19.40 2.76 -3.29
N ASP A 328 19.53 2.66 -1.96
CA ASP A 328 18.88 1.63 -1.18
C ASP A 328 17.36 1.84 -1.10
N LEU A 329 16.81 3.04 -1.34
CA LEU A 329 15.38 3.35 -1.31
C LEU A 329 14.74 3.41 -2.68
N VAL A 330 15.42 4.05 -3.63
CA VAL A 330 14.91 4.34 -4.96
C VAL A 330 15.96 3.96 -5.99
N ASP A 331 15.53 3.24 -7.02
CA ASP A 331 16.38 2.90 -8.15
C ASP A 331 16.92 4.17 -8.81
N PRO A 332 18.21 4.21 -9.20
CA PRO A 332 18.81 5.39 -9.83
C PRO A 332 18.03 5.92 -11.04
N ASP A 333 17.41 5.05 -11.84
CA ASP A 333 16.66 5.45 -13.02
C ASP A 333 15.35 6.17 -12.64
N VAL A 334 14.69 5.71 -11.58
CA VAL A 334 13.50 6.37 -11.02
C VAL A 334 13.88 7.72 -10.42
N ALA A 335 14.99 7.80 -9.68
CA ALA A 335 15.47 9.05 -9.09
C ALA A 335 15.90 10.07 -10.17
N ALA A 336 16.55 9.61 -11.24
CA ALA A 336 16.91 10.43 -12.40
C ALA A 336 15.66 10.96 -13.10
N GLN A 337 14.69 10.09 -13.39
CA GLN A 337 13.45 10.50 -14.04
C GLN A 337 12.66 11.51 -13.21
N MET A 338 12.61 11.32 -11.88
CA MET A 338 11.96 12.25 -10.95
C MET A 338 12.69 13.60 -10.93
N SER A 339 14.03 13.61 -10.93
CA SER A 339 14.84 14.84 -11.00
C SER A 339 14.56 15.64 -12.26
N GLU A 340 14.53 14.97 -13.41
CA GLU A 340 14.21 15.61 -14.68
C GLU A 340 12.79 16.17 -14.69
N ALA A 341 11.80 15.38 -14.25
CA ALA A 341 10.40 15.78 -14.25
C ALA A 341 10.17 17.01 -13.37
N VAL A 342 10.84 17.09 -12.20
CA VAL A 342 10.77 18.24 -11.31
C VAL A 342 11.46 19.46 -11.91
N ASN A 343 12.63 19.31 -12.51
CA ASN A 343 13.34 20.42 -13.15
C ASN A 343 12.56 21.02 -14.33
N GLU A 344 11.74 20.22 -15.00
CA GLU A 344 10.94 20.60 -16.16
C GLU A 344 9.57 21.21 -15.81
N ILE A 345 9.14 21.18 -14.54
CA ILE A 345 7.89 21.81 -14.09
C ILE A 345 7.90 23.28 -14.54
N ASP A 346 6.79 23.75 -15.12
CA ASP A 346 6.58 25.14 -15.57
C ASP A 346 7.73 25.65 -16.47
N THR A 347 8.25 24.77 -17.33
CA THR A 347 9.20 25.07 -18.42
C THR A 347 8.69 24.57 -19.77
N GLY A 348 9.27 25.05 -20.86
CA GLY A 348 8.98 24.59 -22.23
C GLY A 348 7.83 25.32 -22.93
N SER A 349 7.47 24.85 -24.12
CA SER A 349 6.35 25.38 -24.93
C SER A 349 4.99 25.05 -24.34
N HIS A 350 4.89 23.91 -23.66
CA HIS A 350 3.68 23.44 -22.99
C HIS A 350 3.93 23.28 -21.49
N PRO A 351 4.16 24.39 -20.77
CA PRO A 351 4.48 24.34 -19.34
C PRO A 351 3.37 23.68 -18.52
N GLU A 352 2.12 23.72 -18.98
CA GLU A 352 1.01 22.96 -18.41
C GLU A 352 1.24 21.44 -18.43
N ARG A 353 1.70 20.88 -19.57
CA ARG A 353 1.91 19.44 -19.73
C ARG A 353 3.08 18.95 -18.89
N SER A 354 4.17 19.72 -18.88
CA SER A 354 5.37 19.40 -18.11
C SER A 354 5.13 19.53 -16.62
N THR A 355 4.31 20.50 -16.19
CA THR A 355 3.91 20.62 -14.80
C THR A 355 2.98 19.48 -14.37
N LEU A 356 2.00 19.14 -15.20
CA LEU A 356 1.11 18.00 -14.96
C LEU A 356 1.92 16.72 -14.78
N LEU A 357 2.83 16.45 -15.72
CA LEU A 357 3.74 15.29 -15.67
C LEU A 357 4.65 15.34 -14.43
N GLY A 358 5.30 16.47 -14.17
CA GLY A 358 6.21 16.64 -13.03
C GLY A 358 5.51 16.38 -11.69
N ARG A 359 4.33 16.96 -11.48
CA ARG A 359 3.52 16.72 -10.28
C ARG A 359 3.06 15.28 -10.17
N ALA A 360 2.66 14.67 -11.28
CA ALA A 360 2.20 13.29 -11.30
C ALA A 360 3.33 12.30 -10.98
N VAL A 361 4.54 12.52 -11.52
CA VAL A 361 5.74 11.74 -11.19
C VAL A 361 6.07 11.84 -9.70
N VAL A 362 6.09 13.06 -9.13
CA VAL A 362 6.33 13.24 -7.69
C VAL A 362 5.26 12.51 -6.87
N ARG A 363 3.99 12.65 -7.23
CA ARG A 363 2.89 11.97 -6.56
C ARG A 363 3.04 10.45 -6.59
N ASN A 364 3.33 9.87 -7.76
CA ASN A 364 3.50 8.42 -7.93
C ASN A 364 4.68 7.90 -7.09
N VAL A 365 5.83 8.59 -7.10
CA VAL A 365 6.97 8.24 -6.24
C VAL A 365 6.61 8.33 -4.76
N MET A 366 5.90 9.39 -4.35
CA MET A 366 5.46 9.54 -2.95
C MET A 366 4.47 8.45 -2.51
N ILE A 367 3.60 7.97 -3.41
CA ILE A 367 2.73 6.80 -3.15
C ILE A 367 3.59 5.56 -2.90
N GLY A 368 4.63 5.33 -3.71
CA GLY A 368 5.58 4.23 -3.53
C GLY A 368 6.31 4.30 -2.19
N VAL A 369 6.85 5.48 -1.83
CA VAL A 369 7.54 5.71 -0.56
C VAL A 369 6.60 5.47 0.63
N ALA A 370 5.37 5.99 0.54
CA ALA A 370 4.35 5.80 1.56
C ALA A 370 3.95 4.33 1.70
N SER A 371 3.80 3.60 0.59
CA SER A 371 3.54 2.15 0.57
C SER A 371 4.62 1.37 1.31
N GLY A 372 5.90 1.71 1.06
CA GLY A 372 7.03 1.08 1.74
C GLY A 372 7.08 1.40 3.23
N ALA A 373 6.79 2.64 3.60
CA ALA A 373 6.74 3.07 4.99
C ALA A 373 5.61 2.39 5.77
N ILE A 374 4.41 2.32 5.18
CA ILE A 374 3.25 1.60 5.72
C ILE A 374 3.58 0.11 5.87
N GLY A 375 4.10 -0.53 4.82
CA GLY A 375 4.45 -1.95 4.87
C GLY A 375 5.51 -2.26 5.93
N GLY A 376 6.55 -1.42 6.05
CA GLY A 376 7.60 -1.58 7.05
C GLY A 376 7.12 -1.44 8.50
N ALA A 377 6.13 -0.57 8.75
CA ALA A 377 5.50 -0.41 10.05
C ALA A 377 4.49 -1.52 10.36
N ALA A 378 3.65 -1.90 9.39
CA ALA A 378 2.60 -2.92 9.56
C ALA A 378 3.16 -4.33 9.78
N LEU A 379 4.25 -4.70 9.09
CA LEU A 379 4.98 -5.97 9.30
C LEU A 379 5.78 -5.98 10.61
N GLY A 380 5.65 -4.93 11.43
CA GLY A 380 6.40 -4.65 12.64
C GLY A 380 6.14 -5.57 13.84
N PHE A 381 5.00 -6.27 13.84
CA PHE A 381 4.34 -6.78 15.05
C PHE A 381 4.48 -8.29 15.28
N THR A 382 5.60 -8.90 14.87
CA THR A 382 5.88 -10.32 15.16
C THR A 382 6.50 -10.49 16.55
N GLY A 383 5.68 -10.60 17.61
CA GLY A 383 6.15 -10.99 18.94
C GLY A 383 6.56 -12.47 19.04
N PRO A 384 7.27 -12.92 20.10
CA PRO A 384 7.98 -14.21 20.13
C PRO A 384 7.14 -15.48 20.39
N LEU A 385 5.81 -15.48 20.27
CA LEU A 385 4.98 -16.60 20.76
C LEU A 385 4.06 -17.22 19.69
N MET A 386 4.48 -18.41 19.22
CA MET A 386 3.72 -19.67 19.15
C MET A 386 2.19 -19.62 18.86
N LEU A 387 1.77 -18.89 17.84
CA LEU A 387 0.57 -19.17 17.06
C LEU A 387 1.02 -19.10 15.59
N SER A 388 0.55 -20.04 14.75
CA SER A 388 1.12 -20.28 13.41
C SER A 388 1.39 -18.96 12.67
N THR A 389 2.60 -18.83 12.14
CA THR A 389 3.11 -17.61 11.49
C THR A 389 2.24 -17.17 10.31
N ALA A 390 1.57 -18.11 9.65
CA ALA A 390 0.51 -17.88 8.67
C ALA A 390 -0.56 -16.91 9.19
N GLY A 391 -1.04 -17.11 10.42
CA GLY A 391 -2.06 -16.25 11.02
C GLY A 391 -1.56 -14.82 11.27
N ILE A 392 -0.36 -14.67 11.84
CA ILE A 392 0.22 -13.35 12.15
C ILE A 392 0.43 -12.55 10.86
N VAL A 393 0.92 -13.18 9.80
CA VAL A 393 1.05 -12.53 8.48
C VAL A 393 -0.33 -12.21 7.89
N LEU A 394 -1.30 -13.15 7.90
CA LEU A 394 -2.65 -12.91 7.36
C LEU A 394 -3.37 -11.74 8.02
N ALA A 395 -3.19 -11.55 9.33
CA ALA A 395 -3.93 -10.52 10.06
C ALA A 395 -3.33 -9.11 9.93
N HIS A 396 -2.00 -8.99 9.83
CA HIS A 396 -1.35 -7.71 9.53
C HIS A 396 -1.50 -7.32 8.05
N VAL A 397 -1.43 -8.31 7.15
CA VAL A 397 -1.63 -8.11 5.71
C VAL A 397 -3.12 -7.93 5.38
N GLY A 398 -4.05 -8.51 6.15
CA GLY A 398 -5.49 -8.32 5.96
C GLY A 398 -5.97 -6.87 6.10
N GLY A 399 -5.36 -6.08 7.01
CA GLY A 399 -5.62 -4.64 7.10
C GLY A 399 -5.09 -3.86 5.89
N LEU A 400 -4.00 -4.34 5.29
CA LEU A 400 -3.41 -3.80 4.06
C LEU A 400 -4.20 -4.20 2.80
N ALA A 401 -4.94 -5.31 2.86
CA ALA A 401 -5.83 -5.76 1.80
C ALA A 401 -7.01 -4.78 1.57
N LEU A 402 -7.25 -3.81 2.45
CA LEU A 402 -8.23 -2.75 2.19
C LEU A 402 -7.68 -1.63 1.29
N ASN A 403 -6.37 -1.65 1.00
CA ASN A 403 -5.69 -0.67 0.17
C ASN A 403 -5.35 -1.30 -1.19
N GLU A 404 -6.15 -0.98 -2.21
CA GLU A 404 -5.99 -1.51 -3.58
C GLU A 404 -4.61 -1.27 -4.17
N THR A 405 -3.97 -0.14 -3.84
CA THR A 405 -2.60 0.15 -4.30
C THR A 405 -1.59 -0.79 -3.65
N ILE A 406 -1.75 -1.10 -2.36
CA ILE A 406 -0.87 -2.03 -1.66
C ILE A 406 -1.12 -3.46 -2.12
N LYS A 407 -2.38 -3.87 -2.32
CA LYS A 407 -2.76 -5.20 -2.86
C LYS A 407 -2.02 -5.55 -4.15
N LYS A 408 -1.88 -4.58 -5.04
CA LYS A 408 -1.22 -4.77 -6.35
C LYS A 408 0.31 -4.87 -6.26
N THR A 409 0.91 -4.54 -5.11
CA THR A 409 2.37 -4.61 -4.97
C THR A 409 2.87 -6.06 -4.91
N ARG A 410 3.98 -6.34 -5.59
CA ARG A 410 4.62 -7.66 -5.59
C ARG A 410 4.97 -8.15 -4.19
N TRP A 411 5.33 -7.25 -3.28
CA TRP A 411 5.62 -7.65 -1.91
C TRP A 411 4.40 -8.10 -1.14
N PHE A 412 3.26 -7.43 -1.33
CA PHE A 412 2.01 -7.84 -0.70
C PHE A 412 1.61 -9.22 -1.22
N GLN A 413 1.72 -9.44 -2.53
CA GLN A 413 1.48 -10.74 -3.16
C GLN A 413 2.43 -11.82 -2.63
N ALA A 414 3.73 -11.53 -2.54
CA ALA A 414 4.72 -12.44 -1.97
C ALA A 414 4.43 -12.77 -0.49
N CYS A 415 4.03 -11.77 0.31
CA CYS A 415 3.63 -11.99 1.69
C CYS A 415 2.35 -12.85 1.80
N ILE A 416 1.34 -12.61 0.97
CA ILE A 416 0.11 -13.43 0.93
C ILE A 416 0.43 -14.86 0.49
N GLN A 417 1.26 -15.03 -0.53
CA GLN A 417 1.62 -16.34 -1.08
C GLN A 417 2.44 -17.16 -0.08
N SER A 418 3.40 -16.54 0.61
CA SER A 418 4.15 -17.16 1.71
C SER A 418 3.23 -17.51 2.89
N ALA A 419 2.25 -16.65 3.22
CA ALA A 419 1.27 -16.96 4.26
C ALA A 419 0.33 -18.11 3.87
N ALA A 420 -0.07 -18.20 2.60
CA ALA A 420 -0.96 -19.24 2.08
C ALA A 420 -0.29 -20.62 2.07
N SER A 421 0.98 -20.72 1.70
CA SER A 421 1.74 -21.99 1.75
C SER A 421 2.02 -22.47 3.17
N THR A 422 1.92 -21.59 4.17
CA THR A 422 2.15 -21.90 5.59
C THR A 422 0.88 -22.41 6.30
N VAL A 423 -0.28 -22.46 5.62
CA VAL A 423 -1.52 -23.01 6.19
C VAL A 423 -1.55 -24.55 6.15
N ASP A 424 -0.85 -25.17 5.19
CA ASP A 424 -0.87 -26.63 4.99
C ASP A 424 0.22 -27.39 5.78
N GLU A 425 1.26 -26.72 6.28
CA GLU A 425 2.31 -27.35 7.07
C GLU A 425 2.62 -26.56 8.35
N LEU A 426 2.80 -27.28 9.46
CA LEU A 426 3.32 -26.76 10.72
C LEU A 426 4.59 -25.94 10.48
N VAL A 427 4.46 -24.61 10.47
CA VAL A 427 5.49 -23.57 10.62
C VAL A 427 6.84 -23.92 9.98
N ASP A 428 7.02 -23.59 8.68
CA ASP A 428 8.34 -23.57 8.06
C ASP A 428 9.15 -22.35 8.59
N PRO A 429 10.31 -22.57 9.26
CA PRO A 429 11.19 -21.50 9.73
C PRO A 429 11.68 -20.56 8.64
N SER A 430 11.80 -21.03 7.38
CA SER A 430 12.33 -20.25 6.26
C SER A 430 11.42 -19.05 5.92
N SER A 431 10.10 -19.23 5.97
CA SER A 431 9.11 -18.19 5.67
C SER A 431 9.10 -17.06 6.70
N ILE A 432 9.46 -17.35 7.96
CA ILE A 432 9.59 -16.35 9.03
C ILE A 432 10.80 -15.46 8.77
N GLU A 433 11.90 -16.06 8.32
CA GLU A 433 13.16 -15.38 8.06
C GLU A 433 13.04 -14.49 6.82
N GLU A 434 12.30 -14.93 5.80
CA GLU A 434 11.95 -14.11 4.64
C GLU A 434 11.10 -12.89 5.02
N ALA A 435 10.04 -13.07 5.82
CA ALA A 435 9.20 -11.96 6.28
C ALA A 435 9.98 -10.94 7.13
N LYS A 436 10.88 -11.40 8.00
CA LYS A 436 11.78 -10.53 8.80
C LYS A 436 12.77 -9.78 7.91
N THR A 437 13.37 -10.47 6.95
CA THR A 437 14.32 -9.89 5.98
C THR A 437 13.62 -8.82 5.15
N PHE A 438 12.42 -9.12 4.67
CA PHE A 438 11.64 -8.19 3.87
C PHE A 438 11.15 -6.97 4.67
N ARG A 439 10.72 -7.16 5.93
CA ARG A 439 10.46 -6.05 6.86
C ARG A 439 11.67 -5.15 7.03
N SER A 440 12.86 -5.72 7.23
CA SER A 440 14.10 -4.95 7.37
C SER A 440 14.34 -4.09 6.13
N ARG A 441 14.09 -4.65 4.94
CA ARG A 441 14.15 -3.93 3.66
C ARG A 441 13.10 -2.84 3.53
N LEU A 442 11.93 -2.92 4.16
CA LEU A 442 10.92 -1.84 4.10
C LEU A 442 11.11 -0.74 5.16
N ARG A 443 11.73 -1.07 6.30
CA ARG A 443 11.91 -0.13 7.42
C ARG A 443 12.64 1.16 7.03
N LYS A 444 13.55 1.08 6.05
CA LYS A 444 14.27 2.23 5.49
C LYS A 444 13.34 3.31 4.93
N HIS A 445 12.18 2.96 4.36
CA HIS A 445 11.19 3.93 3.86
C HIS A 445 10.55 4.71 5.01
N GLY A 446 10.14 4.00 6.07
CA GLY A 446 9.62 4.66 7.28
C GLY A 446 10.67 5.56 7.95
N GLN A 447 11.94 5.14 7.98
CA GLN A 447 13.04 5.99 8.47
C GLN A 447 13.23 7.25 7.61
N PHE A 448 13.20 7.11 6.30
CA PHE A 448 13.31 8.24 5.37
C PHE A 448 12.18 9.24 5.57
N VAL A 449 10.94 8.75 5.57
CA VAL A 449 9.73 9.58 5.71
C VAL A 449 9.76 10.37 7.01
N MET A 450 10.13 9.73 8.13
CA MET A 450 10.22 10.41 9.41
C MET A 450 11.41 11.38 9.49
N ALA A 451 12.55 11.05 8.89
CA ALA A 451 13.71 11.96 8.84
C ALA A 451 13.43 13.23 8.01
N HIS A 452 12.49 13.16 7.06
CA HIS A 452 12.13 14.26 6.17
C HIS A 452 10.71 14.77 6.41
N GLU A 453 10.11 14.50 7.56
CA GLU A 453 8.71 14.83 7.87
C GLU A 453 8.37 16.28 7.54
N VAL A 454 9.17 17.25 8.00
CA VAL A 454 8.92 18.68 7.78
C VAL A 454 8.90 19.02 6.28
N LYS A 455 9.85 18.49 5.52
CA LYS A 455 9.95 18.72 4.07
C LYS A 455 8.79 18.07 3.32
N LEU A 456 8.40 16.85 3.72
CA LEU A 456 7.28 16.12 3.15
C LEU A 456 5.94 16.80 3.42
N ARG A 457 5.72 17.32 4.63
CA ARG A 457 4.54 18.13 4.96
C ARG A 457 4.51 19.44 4.17
N ARG A 458 5.67 20.06 3.94
CA ARG A 458 5.77 21.29 3.12
C ARG A 458 5.47 21.04 1.64
N LEU A 459 6.00 19.93 1.09
CA LEU A 459 5.70 19.47 -0.27
C LEU A 459 4.21 19.16 -0.43
N ALA A 460 3.59 18.48 0.54
CA ALA A 460 2.16 18.20 0.51
C ALA A 460 1.32 19.48 0.63
N GLY A 461 1.60 20.33 1.62
CA GLY A 461 0.88 21.58 1.83
C GLY A 461 -0.64 21.36 1.92
N SER A 462 -1.44 22.22 1.28
CA SER A 462 -2.90 22.05 1.16
C SER A 462 -3.33 21.33 -0.13
N ARG A 463 -2.41 20.63 -0.80
CA ARG A 463 -2.65 20.04 -2.12
C ARG A 463 -3.40 18.72 -1.98
N ALA A 464 -4.62 18.66 -2.54
CA ALA A 464 -5.48 17.49 -2.45
C ALA A 464 -4.81 16.21 -2.97
N GLU A 465 -4.01 16.30 -4.04
CA GLU A 465 -3.38 15.12 -4.64
C GLU A 465 -2.25 14.51 -3.79
N LEU A 466 -1.78 15.21 -2.76
CA LEU A 466 -0.75 14.76 -1.80
C LEU A 466 -1.29 14.64 -0.36
N GLU A 467 -2.60 14.76 -0.13
CA GLU A 467 -3.21 14.67 1.21
C GLU A 467 -2.84 13.37 1.94
N PHE A 468 -2.68 12.27 1.18
CA PHE A 468 -2.26 10.98 1.73
C PHE A 468 -0.90 11.02 2.44
N VAL A 469 -0.02 11.97 2.10
CA VAL A 469 1.29 12.14 2.74
C VAL A 469 1.12 12.56 4.20
N HIS A 470 0.22 13.51 4.47
CA HIS A 470 -0.10 13.92 5.86
C HIS A 470 -0.64 12.74 6.65
N ARG A 471 -1.65 12.05 6.12
CA ARG A 471 -2.25 10.88 6.79
C ARG A 471 -1.22 9.78 7.07
N THR A 472 -0.29 9.55 6.14
CA THR A 472 0.79 8.57 6.32
C THR A 472 1.74 8.97 7.43
N LEU A 473 2.15 10.25 7.48
CA LEU A 473 3.03 10.78 8.52
C LEU A 473 2.38 10.75 9.91
N ASP A 474 1.12 11.19 10.00
CA ASP A 474 0.35 11.17 11.25
C ASP A 474 0.22 9.75 11.78
N TRP A 475 -0.14 8.80 10.90
CA TRP A 475 -0.24 7.39 11.23
C TRP A 475 1.11 6.80 11.69
N LEU A 476 2.22 7.08 11.00
CA LEU A 476 3.55 6.62 11.40
C LEU A 476 3.99 7.22 12.74
N GLY A 477 3.63 8.47 13.01
CA GLY A 477 3.86 9.16 14.27
C GLY A 477 3.10 8.50 15.42
N GLU A 478 1.81 8.23 15.26
CA GLU A 478 0.98 7.49 16.21
C GLU A 478 1.56 6.11 16.51
N THR A 479 1.99 5.39 15.46
CA THR A 479 2.54 4.03 15.57
C THR A 479 3.94 4.00 16.23
N ARG A 480 4.67 5.12 16.23
CA ARG A 480 5.97 5.27 16.93
C ARG A 480 5.82 5.79 18.36
N GLY A 481 4.92 6.74 18.59
CA GLY A 481 4.67 7.32 19.92
C GLY A 481 4.30 6.25 20.93
N THR A 482 3.44 5.32 20.52
CA THR A 482 3.11 4.11 21.29
C THR A 482 4.31 3.26 21.66
N LYS A 483 5.40 3.28 20.88
CA LYS A 483 6.61 2.49 21.14
C LYS A 483 7.54 3.12 22.18
N THR A 484 7.71 4.44 22.15
CA THR A 484 8.65 5.16 23.04
C THR A 484 8.16 5.24 24.49
N ASP A 485 6.84 5.27 24.71
CA ASP A 485 6.23 5.26 26.04
C ASP A 485 6.27 3.88 26.72
N LEU A 486 6.67 2.83 25.99
CA LEU A 486 6.82 1.44 26.50
C LEU A 486 8.27 1.07 26.86
N GLU A 487 9.25 1.80 26.31
CA GLU A 487 10.68 1.59 26.60
C GLU A 487 11.15 2.40 27.83
N ARG A 488 10.29 3.26 28.38
CA ARG A 488 10.48 3.97 29.66
C ARG A 488 9.60 3.35 30.74
#